data_AF-A0AAV8VUS1-F1
#
_entry.id   AF-A0AAV8VUS1-F1
#
_cell.length_a   1.000
_cell.length_b   1.000
_cell.length_c   1.000
_cell.angle_alpha   90.00
_cell.angle_beta   90.00
_cell.angle_gamma   90.00
#
_symmetry.space_group_name_H-M   'P 1'
#
loop_
_entity.id
_entity.type
_entity.pdbx_description
1 polymer ?
#
loop_
_entity_poly.entity_id
_entity_poly.type
_entity_poly.pdbx_seq_one_letter_code
_entity_poly.pdbx_strand_id
1 'polypeptide(L)'
;MHAWAVKTTSHVESPRYVIVCFQVEKLDKLKKDPTYFDHINITNIKLSVNAESFPTERMRLNFDNNDYNEAHFRYTEFQSSYLNCSEKRPIF
;
A
#
# COMPACT_ATOMS: atom_id res chain seq x y z
N MET A 1 -1.26 8.17 -16.48
CA MET A 1 -0.65 8.31 -15.14
C MET A 1 -1.64 9.09 -14.30
N HIS A 2 -2.10 8.52 -13.18
CA HIS A 2 -3.04 9.20 -12.27
C HIS A 2 -2.26 9.68 -11.05
N ALA A 3 -2.53 10.91 -10.62
CA ALA A 3 -1.93 11.51 -9.44
C ALA A 3 -3.05 11.93 -8.48
N TRP A 4 -2.94 11.53 -7.22
CA TRP A 4 -3.88 11.89 -6.17
C TRP A 4 -3.18 12.81 -5.17
N ALA A 5 -3.68 14.03 -5.04
CA ALA A 5 -3.20 14.96 -4.04
C ALA A 5 -3.83 14.62 -2.69
N VAL A 6 -3.00 14.25 -1.71
CA VAL A 6 -3.42 14.00 -0.33
C VAL A 6 -3.09 15.23 0.50
N LYS A 7 -4.09 15.80 1.18
CA LYS A 7 -3.89 16.88 2.15
C LYS A 7 -3.91 16.27 3.55
N THR A 8 -2.86 16.50 4.33
CA THR A 8 -2.78 16.09 5.73
C THR A 8 -2.83 17.31 6.64
N THR A 9 -3.41 17.17 7.83
CA THR A 9 -3.35 18.21 8.87
C THR A 9 -2.00 18.16 9.56
N SER A 10 -1.43 19.33 9.87
CA SER A 10 -0.16 19.44 10.61
C SER A 10 -0.37 19.09 12.08
N HIS A 11 -0.41 17.80 12.39
CA HIS A 11 -0.25 17.34 13.77
C HIS A 11 1.24 17.15 14.09
N VAL A 12 1.58 17.11 15.38
CA VAL A 12 2.96 16.99 15.91
C VAL A 12 3.62 15.65 15.50
N GLU A 13 2.83 14.65 15.12
CA GLU A 13 3.34 13.32 14.78
C GLU A 13 3.79 13.24 13.32
N SER A 14 5.00 12.71 13.10
CA SER A 14 5.52 12.42 11.77
C SER A 14 4.91 11.10 11.24
N PRO A 15 4.26 11.11 10.05
CA PRO A 15 3.71 9.89 9.48
C PRO A 15 4.83 8.90 9.17
N ARG A 16 4.73 7.68 9.72
CA ARG A 16 5.75 6.63 9.55
C ARG A 16 5.51 5.76 8.32
N TYR A 17 4.24 5.58 7.93
CA TYR A 17 3.83 4.66 6.88
C TYR A 17 2.66 5.21 6.08
N VAL A 18 2.57 4.79 4.82
CA VAL A 18 1.41 5.01 3.95
C VAL A 18 0.97 3.65 3.41
N ILE A 19 -0.30 3.33 3.61
CA ILE A 19 -0.93 2.11 3.12
C ILE A 19 -1.93 2.51 2.05
N VAL A 20 -1.87 1.86 0.89
CA VAL A 20 -2.80 2.11 -0.23
C VAL A 20 -3.58 0.84 -0.50
N CYS A 21 -4.91 0.95 -0.42
CA CYS A 21 -5.83 -0.13 -0.69
C CYS A 21 -6.92 0.33 -1.66
N PHE A 22 -7.38 -0.57 -2.52
CA PHE A 22 -8.40 -0.28 -3.52
C PHE A 22 -9.70 -1.02 -3.21
N GLN A 23 -10.82 -0.37 -3.52
CA GLN A 23 -12.16 -0.96 -3.46
C GLN A 23 -12.87 -0.68 -4.78
N VAL A 24 -13.50 -1.68 -5.36
CA VAL A 24 -14.21 -1.61 -6.63
C VAL A 24 -15.69 -1.85 -6.40
N GLU A 25 -16.51 -0.83 -6.68
CA GLU A 25 -17.98 -0.90 -6.61
C GLU A 25 -18.52 -1.38 -5.25
N LYS A 26 -17.84 -1.09 -4.15
CA LYS A 26 -18.28 -1.46 -2.78
C LYS A 26 -19.10 -0.39 -2.09
N LEU A 27 -19.05 0.85 -2.58
CA LEU A 27 -19.84 1.96 -2.05
C LEU A 27 -21.35 1.67 -2.19
N ASP A 28 -22.09 1.82 -1.10
CA ASP A 28 -23.55 1.63 -1.04
C ASP A 28 -24.06 0.24 -1.48
N LYS A 29 -23.21 -0.79 -1.45
CA LYS A 29 -23.59 -2.16 -1.78
C LYS A 29 -23.67 -3.04 -0.54
N LEU A 30 -24.88 -3.26 -0.03
CA LEU A 30 -25.15 -4.13 1.14
C LEU A 30 -24.61 -5.57 1.02
N LYS A 31 -24.47 -6.09 -0.21
CA LYS A 31 -23.97 -7.46 -0.47
C LYS A 31 -22.45 -7.55 -0.64
N LYS A 32 -21.74 -6.43 -0.71
CA LYS A 32 -20.28 -6.41 -0.89
C LYS A 32 -19.65 -5.92 0.41
N ASP A 33 -18.80 -6.75 0.99
CA ASP A 33 -18.14 -6.41 2.24
C ASP A 33 -17.00 -5.39 1.97
N PRO A 34 -17.06 -4.18 2.56
CA PRO A 34 -16.06 -3.13 2.37
C PRO A 34 -14.73 -3.44 3.08
N THR A 35 -14.66 -4.43 3.97
CA THR A 35 -13.40 -4.80 4.63
C THR A 35 -12.43 -5.50 3.68
N TYR A 36 -12.93 -6.11 2.60
CA TYR A 36 -12.07 -6.68 1.56
C TYR A 36 -11.60 -5.60 0.60
N PHE A 37 -10.34 -5.69 0.18
CA PHE A 37 -9.75 -4.84 -0.84
C PHE A 37 -9.64 -5.61 -2.15
N ASP A 38 -9.76 -4.90 -3.27
CA ASP A 38 -9.77 -5.49 -4.61
C ASP A 38 -8.40 -5.40 -5.26
N HIS A 39 -8.02 -6.49 -5.93
CA HIS A 39 -6.87 -6.49 -6.80
C HIS A 39 -7.23 -5.83 -8.15
N ILE A 40 -6.66 -4.66 -8.44
CA ILE A 40 -6.98 -3.87 -9.64
C ILE A 40 -5.89 -3.90 -10.72
N ASN A 41 -5.07 -4.97 -10.75
CA ASN A 41 -3.92 -5.11 -11.65
C ASN A 41 -2.96 -3.92 -11.57
N ILE A 42 -2.64 -3.48 -10.35
CA ILE A 42 -1.68 -2.41 -10.14
C ILE A 42 -0.28 -2.91 -10.46
N THR A 43 0.37 -2.25 -11.42
CA THR A 43 1.73 -2.63 -11.85
C THR A 43 2.81 -1.79 -11.19
N ASN A 44 2.46 -0.59 -10.71
CA ASN A 44 3.38 0.32 -10.05
C ASN A 44 2.61 1.38 -9.23
N ILE A 45 3.17 1.77 -8.08
CA ILE A 45 2.68 2.89 -7.27
C ILE A 45 3.87 3.69 -6.73
N LYS A 46 3.74 5.02 -6.71
CA LYS A 46 4.78 5.93 -6.24
C LYS A 46 4.14 7.03 -5.39
N LEU A 47 4.57 7.14 -4.15
CA LEU A 47 4.24 8.22 -3.23
C LEU A 47 5.29 9.31 -3.38
N SER A 48 4.89 10.58 -3.44
CA SER A 48 5.82 11.72 -3.42
C SER A 48 5.55 12.60 -2.20
N VAL A 49 6.57 12.82 -1.37
CA VAL A 49 6.50 13.64 -0.15
C VAL A 49 7.68 14.59 -0.15
N ASN A 50 7.44 15.90 -0.01
CA ASN A 50 8.50 16.92 0.03
C ASN A 50 9.53 16.81 -1.13
N ALA A 51 9.05 16.50 -2.33
CA ALA A 51 9.85 16.24 -3.54
C ALA A 51 10.70 14.96 -3.54
N GLU A 52 10.69 14.17 -2.46
CA GLU A 52 11.20 12.80 -2.45
C GLU A 52 10.12 11.84 -2.93
N SER A 53 10.51 10.66 -3.41
CA SER A 53 9.53 9.65 -3.83
C SER A 53 9.86 8.23 -3.42
N PHE A 54 8.80 7.50 -3.05
CA PHE A 54 8.87 6.15 -2.53
C PHE A 54 7.92 5.22 -3.30
N PRO A 55 8.39 4.04 -3.73
CA PRO A 55 9.79 3.64 -3.76
C PRO A 55 10.60 4.46 -4.78
N THR A 56 11.92 4.56 -4.55
CA THR A 56 12.84 5.26 -5.44
C THR A 56 12.80 4.68 -6.84
N GLU A 57 12.82 3.35 -6.91
CA GLU A 57 12.68 2.58 -8.14
C GLU A 57 11.23 2.15 -8.38
N ARG A 58 10.91 1.92 -9.65
CA ARG A 58 9.60 1.41 -10.06
C ARG A 58 9.48 -0.05 -9.59
N MET A 59 8.43 -0.33 -8.81
CA MET A 59 8.03 -1.71 -8.55
C MET A 59 7.50 -2.31 -9.86
N ARG A 60 7.92 -3.54 -10.17
CA ARG A 60 7.43 -4.32 -11.31
C ARG A 60 6.42 -5.34 -10.81
N LEU A 61 5.21 -4.89 -10.51
CA LEU A 61 4.18 -5.76 -9.96
C LEU A 61 3.38 -6.41 -11.09
N ASN A 62 3.20 -7.73 -11.01
CA ASN A 62 2.25 -8.46 -11.84
C ASN A 62 1.64 -9.58 -10.98
N PHE A 63 0.49 -9.28 -10.36
CA PHE A 63 -0.16 -10.21 -9.45
C PHE A 63 -0.77 -11.41 -10.20
N ASP A 64 -1.18 -11.24 -11.46
CA ASP A 64 -1.70 -12.34 -12.29
C ASP A 64 -0.63 -13.44 -12.51
N ASN A 65 0.64 -13.03 -12.59
CA ASN A 65 1.79 -13.93 -12.70
C ASN A 65 2.46 -14.27 -11.35
N ASN A 66 1.86 -13.86 -10.22
CA ASN A 66 2.47 -13.94 -8.88
C ASN A 66 3.81 -13.19 -8.72
N ASP A 67 4.09 -12.21 -9.57
CA ASP A 67 5.27 -11.34 -9.48
C ASP A 67 4.98 -10.16 -8.54
N TYR A 68 4.90 -10.44 -7.24
CA TYR A 68 4.70 -9.42 -6.20
C TYR A 68 5.74 -9.50 -5.06
N ASN A 69 6.84 -10.21 -5.29
CA ASN A 69 7.90 -10.44 -4.30
C ASN A 69 8.42 -9.14 -3.67
N GLU A 70 8.62 -8.08 -4.46
CA GLU A 70 9.08 -6.79 -3.95
C GLU A 70 8.05 -6.15 -3.00
N ALA A 71 6.77 -6.17 -3.37
CA ALA A 71 5.70 -5.65 -2.52
C ALA A 71 5.55 -6.50 -1.24
N HIS A 72 5.66 -7.82 -1.35
CA HIS A 72 5.60 -8.72 -0.21
C HIS A 72 6.77 -8.49 0.77
N PHE A 73 7.99 -8.36 0.25
CA PHE A 73 9.16 -8.04 1.08
C PHE A 73 8.97 -6.72 1.84
N ARG A 74 8.54 -5.66 1.14
CA ARG A 74 8.26 -4.35 1.77
C ARG A 74 7.16 -4.45 2.84
N TYR A 75 6.13 -5.25 2.61
CA TYR A 75 5.11 -5.53 3.63
C TYR A 75 5.72 -6.20 4.87
N THR A 76 6.57 -7.21 4.70
CA THR A 76 7.19 -7.90 5.84
C THR A 76 8.10 -6.98 6.66
N GLU A 77 8.81 -6.05 6.03
CA GLU A 77 9.55 -4.99 6.74
C GLU A 77 8.61 -4.06 7.51
N PHE A 78 7.54 -3.60 6.85
CA PHE A 78 6.53 -2.73 7.46
C PHE A 78 5.92 -3.37 8.70
N GLN A 79 5.41 -4.60 8.59
CA GLN A 79 4.69 -5.28 9.66
C GLN A 79 5.58 -5.46 10.91
N SER A 80 6.81 -5.95 10.70
CA SER A 80 7.79 -6.12 11.77
C SER A 80 8.09 -4.79 12.48
N SER A 81 8.31 -3.72 11.71
CA SER A 81 8.59 -2.40 12.27
C SER A 81 7.38 -1.75 12.94
N TYR A 82 6.17 -1.94 12.41
CA TYR A 82 4.92 -1.43 12.98
C TYR A 82 4.57 -2.10 14.31
N LEU A 83 4.75 -3.43 14.40
CA LEU A 83 4.45 -4.20 15.61
C LEU A 83 5.60 -4.21 16.63
N ASN A 84 6.74 -3.58 16.33
CA ASN A 84 7.98 -3.70 17.10
C ASN A 84 8.36 -5.17 17.39
N CYS A 85 8.15 -6.04 16.39
CA CYS A 85 8.40 -7.47 16.50
C CYS A 85 9.54 -7.85 15.56
N SER A 86 10.53 -8.59 16.05
CA SER A 86 11.64 -9.09 15.22
C SER A 86 11.19 -10.19 14.25
N GLU A 87 10.05 -10.83 14.50
CA GLU A 87 9.49 -11.83 13.62
C GLU A 87 8.73 -11.17 12.47
N LYS A 88 9.19 -11.45 11.25
CA LYS A 88 8.46 -11.10 10.03
C LYS A 88 7.43 -12.17 9.78
N ARG A 89 6.15 -11.81 9.79
CA ARG A 89 5.06 -12.74 9.50
C ARG A 89 4.59 -12.50 8.07
N PRO A 90 4.64 -13.53 7.21
CA PRO A 90 4.09 -13.40 5.88
C PRO A 90 2.56 -13.27 5.93
N ILE A 91 1.95 -12.77 4.86
CA ILE A 91 0.50 -12.77 4.70
C ILE A 91 0.09 -14.17 4.26
N PHE A 92 -0.13 -15.10 5.20
CA PHE A 92 -0.71 -16.42 4.95
C PHE A 92 -1.60 -16.85 6.12
#